data_AF-A0A832TUV6-F1
#
_entry.id   AF-A0A832TUV6-F1
#
_cell.length_a   1.000
_cell.length_b   1.000
_cell.length_c   1.000
_cell.angle_alpha   90.00
_cell.angle_beta   90.00
_cell.angle_gamma   90.00
#
_symmetry.space_group_name_H-M   'P 1'
#
loop_
_entity.id
_entity.type
_entity.pdbx_description
1 polymer ?
#
loop_
_entity_poly.entity_id
_entity_poly.type
_entity_poly.pdbx_seq_one_letter_code
_entity_poly.pdbx_strand_id
1 'polypeptide(L)'
;MNPKDDPYLSKAHANAEILDRKLKKLVVLAGPIRENLPVMTRYQDFWNQAKEITALFKELKPLQKSDRDLLWNRFNDLCREVKEQQKAGYGAMESLSKGHLDEILQIANQAALPPGASDAGINDLVERGQALKKAGDMLGKFKYEMIAKHKKACFDTIQRIRKTHDMAWGQVSAGKPKPRSETLIRARMNLGANYERLRKARSALENFQIGRDHIRTFLATSKDPAKIASAKAQLAETEARITDILAGIRKLEKWITDDEQILKGQ
;
A
#
# COMPACT_ATOMS: atom_id res chain seq x y z
N MET A 1 -55.36 -8.72 23.15
CA MET A 1 -54.53 -9.68 22.37
C MET A 1 -53.15 -9.71 22.97
N ASN A 2 -52.64 -10.90 23.27
CA ASN A 2 -51.26 -11.04 23.76
C ASN A 2 -50.34 -10.69 22.58
N PRO A 3 -49.31 -9.83 22.73
CA PRO A 3 -48.36 -9.52 21.64
C PRO A 3 -47.67 -10.77 21.05
N LYS A 4 -47.74 -11.90 21.76
CA LYS A 4 -47.28 -13.22 21.31
C LYS A 4 -48.14 -13.86 20.20
N ASP A 5 -49.34 -13.36 19.96
CA ASP A 5 -50.28 -13.93 19.00
C ASP A 5 -50.31 -13.19 17.65
N ASP A 6 -49.50 -12.14 17.48
CA ASP A 6 -49.33 -11.43 16.20
C ASP A 6 -48.00 -11.85 15.53
N PRO A 7 -48.07 -12.67 14.46
CA PRO A 7 -46.88 -13.10 13.71
C PRO A 7 -46.06 -11.94 13.14
N TYR A 8 -46.70 -10.79 12.85
CA TYR A 8 -46.02 -9.61 12.35
C TYR A 8 -45.14 -8.99 13.44
N LEU A 9 -45.69 -8.77 14.64
CA LEU A 9 -44.96 -8.19 15.77
C LEU A 9 -43.81 -9.09 16.23
N SER A 10 -44.05 -10.41 16.29
CA SER A 10 -43.01 -11.38 16.61
C SER A 10 -41.85 -11.32 15.60
N LYS A 11 -42.15 -11.28 14.30
CA LYS A 11 -41.12 -11.16 13.24
C LYS A 11 -40.41 -9.81 13.25
N ALA A 12 -41.13 -8.71 13.50
CA ALA A 12 -40.56 -7.38 13.60
C ALA A 12 -39.56 -7.27 14.77
N HIS A 13 -39.91 -7.85 15.92
CA HIS A 13 -39.03 -7.92 17.08
C HIS A 13 -37.76 -8.75 16.79
N ALA A 14 -37.90 -9.95 16.22
CA ALA A 14 -36.76 -10.78 15.85
C ALA A 14 -35.81 -10.08 14.86
N ASN A 15 -36.36 -9.33 13.89
CA ASN A 15 -35.56 -8.52 12.97
C ASN A 15 -34.81 -7.39 13.68
N ALA A 16 -35.44 -6.72 14.66
CA ALA A 16 -34.80 -5.70 15.47
C ALA A 16 -33.64 -6.27 16.31
N GLU A 17 -33.80 -7.47 16.88
CA GLU A 17 -32.72 -8.15 17.61
C GLU A 17 -31.51 -8.51 16.73
N ILE A 18 -31.73 -8.87 15.47
CA ILE A 18 -30.64 -9.11 14.51
C ILE A 18 -29.84 -7.81 14.29
N LEU A 19 -30.52 -6.69 14.08
CA LEU A 19 -29.89 -5.38 13.92
C LEU A 19 -29.14 -4.93 15.18
N ASP A 20 -29.75 -5.07 16.36
CA ASP A 20 -29.09 -4.71 17.63
C ASP A 20 -27.81 -5.54 17.87
N ARG A 21 -27.83 -6.84 17.58
CA ARG A 21 -26.62 -7.68 17.66
C ARG A 21 -25.52 -7.19 16.71
N LYS A 22 -25.87 -6.83 15.48
CA LYS A 22 -24.90 -6.28 14.51
C LYS A 22 -24.38 -4.91 14.96
N LEU A 23 -25.23 -4.06 15.52
CA LEU A 23 -24.82 -2.76 16.08
C LEU A 23 -23.89 -2.91 17.28
N LYS A 24 -24.15 -3.87 18.18
CA LYS A 24 -23.24 -4.20 19.28
C LYS A 24 -21.86 -4.60 18.77
N LYS A 25 -21.78 -5.40 17.70
CA LYS A 25 -20.51 -5.72 17.04
C LYS A 25 -19.83 -4.47 16.45
N LEU A 26 -20.58 -3.57 15.82
CA LEU A 26 -20.06 -2.31 15.29
C LEU A 26 -19.49 -1.41 16.41
N VAL A 27 -20.15 -1.37 17.58
CA VAL A 27 -19.65 -0.65 18.76
C VAL A 27 -18.31 -1.21 19.24
N VAL A 28 -18.14 -2.53 19.25
CA VAL A 28 -16.84 -3.15 19.60
C VAL A 28 -15.75 -2.71 18.63
N LEU A 29 -16.05 -2.60 17.32
CA LEU A 29 -15.09 -2.11 16.33
C LEU A 29 -14.74 -0.62 16.50
N ALA A 30 -15.64 0.17 17.08
CA ALA A 30 -15.40 1.59 17.38
C ALA A 30 -14.48 1.79 18.60
N GLY A 31 -14.46 0.85 19.56
CA GLY A 31 -13.62 0.95 20.77
C GLY A 31 -12.15 1.25 20.48
N PRO A 32 -11.46 0.43 19.66
CA PRO A 32 -10.07 0.68 19.29
C PRO A 32 -9.83 1.98 18.52
N ILE A 33 -10.86 2.54 17.86
CA ILE A 33 -10.78 3.84 17.16
C ILE A 33 -10.79 4.98 18.18
N ARG A 34 -11.65 4.89 19.21
CA ARG A 34 -11.73 5.85 20.32
C ARG A 34 -10.43 5.95 21.11
N GLU A 35 -9.74 4.81 21.24
CA GLU A 35 -8.44 4.72 21.92
C GLU A 35 -7.28 5.26 21.07
N ASN A 36 -7.54 5.78 19.86
CA ASN A 36 -6.55 6.32 18.93
C ASN A 36 -5.39 5.37 18.61
N LEU A 37 -5.53 4.04 18.78
CA LEU A 37 -4.40 3.16 18.51
C LEU A 37 -4.16 3.07 16.98
N PRO A 38 -2.90 3.14 16.52
CA PRO A 38 -2.55 3.41 15.14
C PRO A 38 -2.72 2.17 14.25
N VAL A 39 -3.91 1.98 13.63
CA VAL A 39 -4.02 1.04 12.49
C VAL A 39 -5.11 1.48 11.50
N MET A 40 -4.70 1.83 10.27
CA MET A 40 -5.60 2.15 9.14
C MET A 40 -6.64 1.05 8.84
N THR A 41 -6.32 -0.22 9.12
CA THR A 41 -7.22 -1.36 8.86
C THR A 41 -8.50 -1.32 9.71
N ARG A 42 -8.49 -0.66 10.87
CA ARG A 42 -9.65 -0.59 11.79
C ARG A 42 -10.81 0.20 11.20
N TYR A 43 -10.51 1.31 10.55
CA TYR A 43 -11.53 2.11 9.88
C TYR A 43 -12.17 1.30 8.74
N GLN A 44 -11.38 0.51 8.02
CA GLN A 44 -11.89 -0.36 6.96
C GLN A 44 -12.86 -1.41 7.51
N ASP A 45 -12.50 -2.10 8.59
CA ASP A 45 -13.38 -3.10 9.22
C ASP A 45 -14.67 -2.49 9.76
N PHE A 46 -14.58 -1.32 10.41
CA PHE A 46 -15.75 -0.57 10.88
C PHE A 46 -16.67 -0.20 9.71
N TRP A 47 -16.13 0.40 8.65
CA TRP A 47 -16.94 0.84 7.51
C TRP A 47 -17.51 -0.33 6.70
N ASN A 48 -16.82 -1.47 6.64
CA ASN A 48 -17.37 -2.70 6.06
C ASN A 48 -18.58 -3.20 6.86
N GLN A 49 -18.46 -3.27 8.19
CA GLN A 49 -19.59 -3.67 9.05
C GLN A 49 -20.75 -2.67 9.00
N ALA A 50 -20.47 -1.37 8.88
CA ALA A 50 -21.49 -0.33 8.72
C ALA A 50 -22.27 -0.46 7.40
N LYS A 51 -21.59 -0.85 6.31
CA LYS A 51 -22.24 -1.16 5.03
C LYS A 51 -23.18 -2.36 5.15
N GLU A 52 -22.76 -3.43 5.82
CA GLU A 52 -23.63 -4.59 6.08
C GLU A 52 -24.89 -4.19 6.86
N ILE A 53 -24.74 -3.38 7.92
CA ILE A 53 -25.88 -2.91 8.73
C ILE A 53 -26.84 -2.06 7.88
N THR A 54 -26.30 -1.19 7.03
CA THR A 54 -27.11 -0.39 6.10
C THR A 54 -27.92 -1.26 5.13
N ALA A 55 -27.37 -2.39 4.67
CA ALA A 55 -28.10 -3.36 3.85
C ALA A 55 -29.21 -4.05 4.66
N LEU A 56 -28.93 -4.48 5.89
CA LEU A 56 -29.91 -5.11 6.78
C LEU A 56 -31.12 -4.23 7.07
N PHE A 57 -30.95 -2.91 7.25
CA PHE A 57 -32.07 -1.97 7.43
C PHE A 57 -33.03 -1.91 6.22
N LYS A 58 -32.56 -2.31 5.03
CA LYS A 58 -33.37 -2.37 3.80
C LYS A 58 -34.03 -3.74 3.62
N GLU A 59 -33.29 -4.80 3.92
CA GLU A 59 -33.70 -6.20 3.71
C GLU A 59 -34.65 -6.71 4.79
N LEU A 60 -34.42 -6.36 6.06
CA LEU A 60 -35.22 -6.84 7.18
C LEU A 60 -36.56 -6.10 7.24
N LYS A 61 -37.60 -6.77 6.76
CA LYS A 61 -38.99 -6.35 6.89
C LYS A 61 -39.84 -7.53 7.39
N PRO A 62 -40.81 -7.28 8.29
CA PRO A 62 -41.17 -6.00 8.90
C PRO A 62 -40.20 -5.53 9.99
N LEU A 63 -40.26 -4.25 10.34
CA LEU A 63 -39.63 -3.64 11.51
C LEU A 63 -40.61 -2.64 12.11
N GLN A 64 -40.79 -2.66 13.43
CA GLN A 64 -41.61 -1.66 14.11
C GLN A 64 -40.95 -0.29 13.96
N LYS A 65 -41.76 0.75 13.70
CA LYS A 65 -41.27 2.10 13.45
C LYS A 65 -40.38 2.62 14.59
N SER A 66 -40.83 2.44 15.84
CA SER A 66 -40.08 2.85 17.03
C SER A 66 -38.70 2.20 17.12
N ASP A 67 -38.62 0.89 16.90
CA ASP A 67 -37.35 0.15 16.96
C ASP A 67 -36.42 0.54 15.81
N ARG A 68 -36.98 0.70 14.62
CA ARG A 68 -36.24 1.17 13.45
C ARG A 68 -35.61 2.53 13.73
N ASP A 69 -36.38 3.49 14.21
CA ASP A 69 -35.91 4.85 14.48
C ASP A 69 -34.84 4.85 15.58
N LEU A 70 -35.05 4.10 16.67
CA LEU A 70 -34.09 3.96 17.75
C LEU A 70 -32.74 3.39 17.27
N LEU A 71 -32.78 2.25 16.57
CA LEU A 71 -31.58 1.57 16.07
C LEU A 71 -30.86 2.40 15.00
N TRP A 72 -31.63 3.08 14.13
CA TRP A 72 -31.08 3.92 13.07
C TRP A 72 -30.38 5.16 13.63
N ASN A 73 -30.97 5.80 14.65
CA ASN A 73 -30.33 6.94 15.33
C ASN A 73 -29.03 6.51 15.99
N ARG A 74 -29.04 5.40 16.75
CA ARG A 74 -27.83 4.85 17.38
C ARG A 74 -26.74 4.50 16.37
N PHE A 75 -27.13 3.94 15.22
CA PHE A 75 -26.22 3.66 14.11
C PHE A 75 -25.57 4.94 13.57
N ASN A 76 -26.37 5.95 13.25
CA ASN A 76 -25.89 7.22 12.69
C ASN A 76 -25.01 7.99 13.66
N ASP A 77 -25.35 8.00 14.95
CA ASP A 77 -24.56 8.64 15.99
C ASP A 77 -23.16 8.02 16.06
N LEU A 78 -23.07 6.69 16.03
CA LEU A 78 -21.79 5.96 16.03
C LEU A 78 -20.99 6.23 14.75
N CYS A 79 -21.64 6.24 13.58
CA CYS A 79 -20.98 6.57 12.32
C CYS A 79 -20.46 8.01 12.29
N ARG A 80 -21.21 8.96 12.85
CA ARG A 80 -20.79 10.37 12.95
C ARG A 80 -19.57 10.49 13.85
N GLU A 81 -19.59 9.87 15.03
CA GLU A 81 -18.48 9.86 15.98
C GLU A 81 -17.19 9.32 15.33
N VAL A 82 -17.25 8.13 14.72
CA VAL A 82 -16.09 7.52 14.07
C VAL A 82 -15.59 8.36 12.90
N LYS A 83 -16.49 9.01 12.14
CA LYS A 83 -16.12 9.89 11.04
C LYS A 83 -15.38 11.15 11.53
N GLU A 84 -15.80 11.71 12.66
CA GLU A 84 -15.13 12.85 13.30
C GLU A 84 -13.75 12.46 13.81
N GLN A 85 -13.62 11.31 14.48
CA GLN A 85 -12.34 10.75 14.92
C GLN A 85 -11.42 10.46 13.73
N GLN A 86 -11.95 9.88 12.65
CA GLN A 86 -11.20 9.64 11.42
C GLN A 86 -10.67 10.96 10.83
N LYS A 87 -11.50 12.00 10.78
CA LYS A 87 -11.11 13.32 10.26
C LYS A 87 -10.00 13.94 11.12
N ALA A 88 -10.16 13.90 12.45
CA ALA A 88 -9.15 14.43 13.37
C ALA A 88 -7.83 13.66 13.29
N GLY A 89 -7.88 12.32 13.32
CA GLY A 89 -6.72 11.44 13.22
C GLY A 89 -6.01 11.55 11.87
N TYR A 90 -6.76 11.66 10.76
CA TYR A 90 -6.19 11.90 9.44
C TYR A 90 -5.50 13.26 9.36
N GLY A 91 -6.09 14.32 9.93
CA GLY A 91 -5.47 15.65 9.99
C GLY A 91 -4.16 15.65 10.77
N ALA A 92 -4.11 14.95 11.91
CA ALA A 92 -2.87 14.80 12.69
C ALA A 92 -1.80 14.02 11.91
N MET A 93 -2.16 12.89 11.28
CA MET A 93 -1.25 12.13 10.43
C MET A 93 -0.80 12.93 9.20
N GLU A 94 -1.66 13.74 8.61
CA GLU A 94 -1.32 14.57 7.47
C GLU A 94 -0.27 15.62 7.83
N SER A 95 -0.44 16.30 8.97
CA SER A 95 0.53 17.27 9.50
C SER A 95 1.87 16.60 9.82
N LEU A 96 1.86 15.47 10.54
CA LEU A 96 3.08 14.70 10.82
C LEU A 96 3.78 14.25 9.52
N SER A 97 2.99 13.67 8.61
CA SER A 97 3.48 13.23 7.31
C SER A 97 4.03 14.38 6.47
N LYS A 98 3.48 15.60 6.60
CA LYS A 98 3.96 16.79 5.92
C LYS A 98 5.30 17.24 6.49
N GLY A 99 5.49 17.19 7.81
CA GLY A 99 6.79 17.42 8.45
C GLY A 99 7.87 16.48 7.89
N HIS A 100 7.60 15.17 7.83
CA HIS A 100 8.54 14.21 7.23
C HIS A 100 8.78 14.46 5.74
N LEU A 101 7.72 14.80 4.98
CA LEU A 101 7.85 15.15 3.56
C LEU A 101 8.85 16.30 3.38
N ASP A 102 8.67 17.38 4.14
CA ASP A 102 9.48 18.59 4.00
C ASP A 102 10.94 18.33 4.38
N GLU A 103 11.19 17.59 5.45
CA GLU A 103 12.54 17.21 5.89
C GLU A 103 13.26 16.32 4.85
N ILE A 104 12.56 15.31 4.32
CA ILE A 104 13.13 14.40 3.30
C ILE A 104 13.39 15.18 2.00
N LEU A 105 12.46 16.03 1.56
CA LEU A 105 12.64 16.82 0.34
C LEU A 105 13.76 17.85 0.47
N GLN A 106 13.93 18.47 1.65
CA GLN A 106 15.05 19.36 1.91
C GLN A 106 16.39 18.66 1.69
N ILE A 107 16.57 17.47 2.27
CA ILE A 107 17.80 16.68 2.13
C ILE A 107 17.96 16.17 0.70
N ALA A 108 16.88 15.71 0.06
CA ALA A 108 16.92 15.29 -1.33
C ALA A 108 17.36 16.44 -2.25
N ASN A 109 16.84 17.66 -2.04
CA ASN A 109 17.19 18.82 -2.84
C ASN A 109 18.65 19.26 -2.65
N GLN A 110 19.27 19.03 -1.49
CA GLN A 110 20.71 19.23 -1.31
C GLN A 110 21.53 18.30 -2.21
N ALA A 111 21.01 17.11 -2.53
CA ALA A 111 21.63 16.18 -3.46
C ALA A 111 21.40 16.54 -4.94
N ALA A 112 20.53 17.49 -5.26
CA ALA A 112 20.22 17.86 -6.65
C ALA A 112 21.39 18.58 -7.30
N LEU A 113 21.82 18.10 -8.47
CA LEU A 113 22.85 18.78 -9.24
C LEU A 113 22.30 20.07 -9.87
N PRO A 114 23.12 21.13 -9.95
CA PRO A 114 22.72 22.35 -10.65
C PRO A 114 22.42 22.06 -12.12
N PRO A 115 21.43 22.74 -12.73
CA PRO A 115 21.17 22.64 -14.17
C PRO A 115 22.44 23.02 -14.95
N GLY A 116 22.88 22.15 -15.86
CA GLY A 116 24.05 22.43 -16.71
C GLY A 116 25.41 22.23 -16.03
N ALA A 117 25.46 21.69 -14.80
CA ALA A 117 26.73 21.29 -14.18
C ALA A 117 27.28 20.01 -14.82
N SER A 118 27.87 20.14 -16.01
CA SER A 118 28.60 19.05 -16.68
C SER A 118 29.94 18.73 -15.99
N ASP A 119 30.46 19.66 -15.18
CA ASP A 119 31.78 19.55 -14.53
C ASP A 119 31.67 19.47 -13.00
N ALA A 120 30.63 18.83 -12.47
CA ALA A 120 30.57 18.54 -11.05
C ALA A 120 31.80 17.70 -10.65
N GLY A 121 32.66 18.28 -9.81
CA GLY A 121 33.86 17.58 -9.32
C GLY A 121 33.50 16.31 -8.58
N ILE A 122 34.41 15.32 -8.58
CA ILE A 122 34.19 14.02 -7.93
C ILE A 122 33.74 14.17 -6.47
N ASN A 123 34.34 15.11 -5.73
CA ASN A 123 34.01 15.34 -4.32
C ASN A 123 32.57 15.84 -4.14
N ASP A 124 32.10 16.76 -5.00
CA ASP A 124 30.71 17.25 -4.97
C ASP A 124 29.72 16.12 -5.30
N LEU A 125 30.04 15.27 -6.27
CA LEU A 125 29.23 14.09 -6.58
C LEU A 125 29.17 13.10 -5.41
N VAL A 126 30.26 12.88 -4.68
CA VAL A 126 30.29 12.02 -3.50
C VAL A 126 29.42 12.61 -2.39
N GLU A 127 29.59 13.89 -2.06
CA GLU A 127 28.83 14.58 -1.01
C GLU A 127 27.32 14.56 -1.31
N ARG A 128 26.92 14.92 -2.52
CA ARG A 128 25.52 14.84 -2.97
C ARG A 128 24.99 13.41 -2.95
N GLY A 129 25.82 12.44 -3.29
CA GLY A 129 25.47 11.02 -3.20
C GLY A 129 25.16 10.59 -1.76
N GLN A 130 25.91 11.10 -0.77
CA GLN A 130 25.63 10.85 0.65
C GLN A 130 24.32 11.49 1.09
N ALA A 131 24.05 12.74 0.68
CA ALA A 131 22.77 13.40 0.93
C ALA A 131 21.59 12.62 0.34
N LEU A 132 21.72 12.13 -0.91
CA LEU A 132 20.70 11.31 -1.57
C LEU A 132 20.44 10.00 -0.83
N LYS A 133 21.50 9.35 -0.34
CA LYS A 133 21.39 8.15 0.49
C LYS A 133 20.63 8.45 1.79
N LYS A 134 21.01 9.52 2.50
CA LYS A 134 20.33 9.95 3.73
C LYS A 134 18.84 10.20 3.52
N ALA A 135 18.45 10.88 2.43
CA ALA A 135 17.04 11.08 2.08
C ALA A 135 16.29 9.75 1.87
N GLY A 136 16.93 8.78 1.19
CA GLY A 136 16.40 7.44 1.00
C GLY A 136 16.20 6.67 2.31
N ASP A 137 17.19 6.72 3.21
CA ASP A 137 17.14 6.07 4.52
C ASP A 137 16.02 6.67 5.39
N MET A 138 15.85 8.01 5.36
CA MET A 138 14.78 8.70 6.08
C MET A 138 13.40 8.36 5.54
N LEU A 139 13.22 8.28 4.21
CA LEU A 139 11.99 7.78 3.63
C LEU A 139 11.71 6.35 4.11
N GLY A 140 12.74 5.49 4.16
CA GLY A 140 12.63 4.13 4.68
C GLY A 140 12.14 4.07 6.14
N LYS A 141 12.66 4.99 6.98
CA LYS A 141 12.30 5.11 8.40
C LYS A 141 10.86 5.62 8.60
N PHE A 142 10.48 6.71 7.93
CA PHE A 142 9.21 7.40 8.18
C PHE A 142 8.04 6.93 7.31
N LYS A 143 8.25 6.01 6.34
CA LYS A 143 7.18 5.60 5.39
C LYS A 143 5.87 5.12 6.05
N TYR A 144 5.92 4.58 7.27
CA TYR A 144 4.71 4.09 7.96
C TYR A 144 3.91 5.23 8.62
N GLU A 145 4.56 6.35 8.93
CA GLU A 145 3.96 7.57 9.48
C GLU A 145 3.52 8.55 8.38
N MET A 146 3.84 8.23 7.12
CA MET A 146 3.51 9.06 5.97
C MET A 146 2.24 8.60 5.25
N ILE A 147 1.42 9.57 4.80
CA ILE A 147 0.31 9.30 3.88
C ILE A 147 0.82 9.01 2.46
N ALA A 148 0.03 8.27 1.68
CA ALA A 148 0.45 7.75 0.37
C ALA A 148 0.94 8.84 -0.60
N LYS A 149 0.25 9.98 -0.65
CA LYS A 149 0.61 11.11 -1.53
C LYS A 149 2.02 11.66 -1.23
N HIS A 150 2.35 11.80 0.05
CA HIS A 150 3.66 12.31 0.50
C HIS A 150 4.77 11.29 0.27
N LYS A 151 4.52 10.01 0.55
CA LYS A 151 5.47 8.91 0.22
C LYS A 151 5.85 8.93 -1.26
N LYS A 152 4.84 9.04 -2.13
CA LYS A 152 5.03 9.08 -3.58
C LYS A 152 5.87 10.30 -3.99
N ALA A 153 5.55 11.48 -3.47
CA ALA A 153 6.31 12.71 -3.76
C ALA A 153 7.80 12.59 -3.38
N CYS A 154 8.11 12.04 -2.20
CA CYS A 154 9.50 11.78 -1.79
C CYS A 154 10.17 10.77 -2.73
N PHE A 155 9.52 9.63 -2.99
CA PHE A 155 10.06 8.58 -3.84
C PHE A 155 10.37 9.09 -5.24
N ASP A 156 9.42 9.76 -5.89
CA ASP A 156 9.57 10.31 -7.23
C ASP A 156 10.71 11.33 -7.30
N THR A 157 10.82 12.21 -6.28
CA THR A 157 11.90 13.20 -6.19
C THR A 157 13.27 12.54 -6.05
N ILE A 158 13.40 11.58 -5.13
CA ILE A 158 14.65 10.83 -4.92
C ILE A 158 15.04 10.09 -6.20
N GLN A 159 14.09 9.45 -6.89
CA GLN A 159 14.37 8.75 -8.15
C GLN A 159 14.80 9.70 -9.27
N ARG A 160 14.17 10.87 -9.39
CA ARG A 160 14.55 11.89 -10.37
C ARG A 160 15.99 12.37 -10.14
N ILE A 161 16.35 12.71 -8.91
CA ILE A 161 17.70 13.19 -8.55
C ILE A 161 18.74 12.07 -8.74
N ARG A 162 18.39 10.83 -8.38
CA ARG A 162 19.24 9.67 -8.62
C ARG A 162 19.58 9.51 -10.10
N LYS A 163 18.60 9.62 -11.01
CA LYS A 163 18.86 9.53 -12.45
C LYS A 163 19.87 10.58 -12.93
N THR A 164 19.72 11.83 -12.51
CA THR A 164 20.67 12.89 -12.89
C THR A 164 22.05 12.66 -12.30
N HIS A 165 22.12 12.15 -11.07
CA HIS A 165 23.37 11.83 -10.38
C HIS A 165 24.10 10.65 -11.04
N ASP A 166 23.37 9.58 -11.38
CA ASP A 166 23.90 8.41 -12.10
C ASP A 166 24.45 8.81 -13.49
N MET A 167 23.77 9.72 -14.20
CA MET A 167 24.25 10.27 -15.47
C MET A 167 25.57 11.03 -15.31
N ALA A 168 25.67 11.92 -14.32
CA ALA A 168 26.90 12.68 -14.05
C ALA A 168 28.07 11.77 -13.65
N TRP A 169 27.82 10.75 -12.80
CA TRP A 169 28.82 9.72 -12.50
C TRP A 169 29.27 8.95 -13.74
N GLY A 170 28.33 8.67 -14.66
CA GLY A 170 28.63 8.06 -15.96
C GLY A 170 29.66 8.87 -16.74
N GLN A 171 29.47 10.19 -16.85
CA GLN A 171 30.38 11.10 -17.56
C GLN A 171 31.77 11.15 -16.94
N VAL A 172 31.86 11.27 -15.60
CA VAL A 172 33.15 11.26 -14.88
C VAL A 172 33.88 9.94 -15.06
N SER A 173 33.15 8.82 -15.08
CA SER A 173 33.74 7.49 -15.25
C SER A 173 34.11 7.14 -16.69
N ALA A 174 33.56 7.84 -17.69
CA ALA A 174 33.81 7.55 -19.10
C ALA A 174 35.28 7.73 -19.52
N GLY A 175 36.07 8.51 -18.77
CA GLY A 175 37.49 8.75 -19.04
C GLY A 175 38.47 7.91 -18.22
N LYS A 176 38.00 7.09 -17.27
CA LYS A 176 38.89 6.29 -16.40
C LYS A 176 38.52 4.81 -16.49
N PRO A 177 39.41 3.92 -16.97
CA PRO A 177 39.18 2.48 -16.82
C PRO A 177 39.03 2.20 -15.32
N LYS A 178 37.86 1.69 -14.92
CA LYS A 178 37.64 1.28 -13.52
C LYS A 178 38.73 0.26 -13.15
N PRO A 179 39.37 0.38 -11.98
CA PRO A 179 40.32 -0.63 -11.54
C PRO A 179 39.65 -2.00 -11.60
N ARG A 180 40.23 -2.93 -12.34
CA ARG A 180 39.67 -4.28 -12.58
C ARG A 180 39.27 -4.97 -11.27
N SER A 181 40.04 -4.74 -10.20
CA SER A 181 39.80 -5.26 -8.85
C SER A 181 38.49 -4.76 -8.22
N GLU A 182 38.17 -3.47 -8.35
CA GLU A 182 36.97 -2.90 -7.73
C GLU A 182 35.69 -3.35 -8.46
N THR A 183 35.75 -3.45 -9.79
CA THR A 183 34.64 -3.98 -10.61
C THR A 183 34.37 -5.45 -10.27
N LEU A 184 35.41 -6.27 -10.10
CA LEU A 184 35.27 -7.67 -9.69
C LEU A 184 34.68 -7.81 -8.28
N ILE A 185 35.13 -7.00 -7.31
CA ILE A 185 34.58 -7.01 -5.95
C ILE A 185 33.09 -6.65 -5.95
N ARG A 186 32.72 -5.59 -6.66
CA ARG A 186 31.31 -5.17 -6.76
C ARG A 186 30.44 -6.23 -7.45
N ALA A 187 30.91 -6.80 -8.57
CA ALA A 187 30.19 -7.86 -9.26
C ALA A 187 29.95 -9.05 -8.31
N ARG A 188 30.95 -9.45 -7.52
CA ARG A 188 30.83 -10.55 -6.54
C ARG A 188 29.82 -10.25 -5.44
N MET A 189 29.84 -9.03 -4.88
CA MET A 189 28.87 -8.60 -3.85
C MET A 189 27.45 -8.50 -4.41
N ASN A 190 27.31 -7.97 -5.63
CA ASN A 190 26.01 -7.81 -6.29
C ASN A 190 25.40 -9.15 -6.65
N LEU A 191 26.21 -10.12 -7.09
CA LEU A 191 25.74 -11.42 -7.55
C LEU A 191 24.88 -12.11 -6.49
N GLY A 192 25.39 -12.22 -5.26
CA GLY A 192 24.66 -12.85 -4.16
C GLY A 192 23.35 -12.13 -3.83
N ALA A 193 23.38 -10.79 -3.79
CA ALA A 193 22.18 -9.99 -3.54
C ALA A 193 21.15 -10.11 -4.68
N ASN A 194 21.60 -10.15 -5.94
CA ASN A 194 20.75 -10.27 -7.11
C ASN A 194 20.12 -11.67 -7.21
N TYR A 195 20.88 -12.72 -6.91
CA TYR A 195 20.35 -14.09 -6.82
C TYR A 195 19.26 -14.20 -5.75
N GLU A 196 19.47 -13.64 -4.56
CA GLU A 196 18.46 -13.66 -3.50
C GLU A 196 17.21 -12.85 -3.88
N ARG A 197 17.37 -11.70 -4.54
CA ARG A 197 16.24 -10.94 -5.10
C ARG A 197 15.48 -11.73 -6.16
N LEU A 198 16.20 -12.40 -7.06
CA LEU A 198 15.61 -13.24 -8.11
C LEU A 198 14.81 -14.40 -7.49
N ARG A 199 15.37 -15.07 -6.48
CA ARG A 199 14.68 -16.12 -5.72
C ARG A 199 13.37 -15.62 -5.11
N LYS A 200 13.40 -14.47 -4.42
CA LYS A 200 12.19 -13.85 -3.84
C LYS A 200 11.18 -13.46 -4.92
N ALA A 201 11.62 -12.89 -6.03
CA ALA A 201 10.74 -12.50 -7.13
C ALA A 201 10.05 -13.70 -7.78
N ARG A 202 10.78 -14.81 -7.98
CA ARG A 202 10.20 -16.08 -8.50
C ARG A 202 9.18 -16.69 -7.54
N SER A 203 9.46 -16.72 -6.24
CA SER A 203 8.49 -17.18 -5.24
C SER A 203 7.24 -16.30 -5.19
N ALA A 204 7.40 -14.97 -5.30
CA ALA A 204 6.26 -14.07 -5.40
C ALA A 204 5.43 -14.32 -6.68
N LEU A 205 6.10 -14.51 -7.82
CA LEU A 205 5.45 -14.83 -9.09
C LEU A 205 4.58 -16.10 -8.98
N GLU A 206 5.12 -17.17 -8.40
CA GLU A 206 4.41 -18.43 -8.20
C GLU A 206 3.13 -18.22 -7.36
N ASN A 207 3.24 -17.49 -6.24
CA ASN A 207 2.08 -17.18 -5.40
C ASN A 207 0.99 -16.42 -6.16
N PHE A 208 1.37 -15.42 -6.98
CA PHE A 208 0.40 -14.67 -7.79
C PHE A 208 -0.21 -15.53 -8.91
N GLN A 209 0.54 -16.47 -9.49
CA GLN A 209 0.02 -17.42 -10.48
C GLN A 209 -1.02 -18.36 -9.86
N ILE A 210 -0.75 -18.91 -8.67
CA ILE A 210 -1.71 -19.72 -7.91
C ILE A 210 -2.99 -18.91 -7.64
N GLY A 211 -2.85 -17.67 -7.15
CA GLY A 211 -3.98 -16.79 -6.88
C GLY A 211 -4.81 -16.49 -8.14
N ARG A 212 -4.15 -16.22 -9.27
CA ARG A 212 -4.81 -16.03 -10.57
C ARG A 212 -5.62 -17.25 -10.97
N ASP A 213 -5.08 -18.45 -10.80
CA ASP A 213 -5.72 -19.70 -11.21
C ASP A 213 -6.93 -20.03 -10.30
N HIS A 214 -6.87 -19.69 -9.02
CA HIS A 214 -8.04 -19.72 -8.12
C HIS A 214 -9.14 -18.77 -8.58
N ILE A 215 -8.81 -17.53 -8.95
CA ILE A 215 -9.80 -16.55 -9.47
C ILE A 215 -10.44 -17.06 -10.76
N ARG A 216 -9.65 -17.65 -11.67
CA ARG A 216 -10.16 -18.26 -12.90
C ARG A 216 -11.12 -19.43 -12.63
N THR A 217 -10.77 -20.29 -11.67
CA THR A 217 -11.63 -21.40 -11.22
C THR A 217 -12.96 -20.88 -10.63
N PHE A 218 -12.89 -19.82 -9.83
CA PHE A 218 -14.09 -19.18 -9.29
C PHE A 218 -14.97 -18.58 -10.40
N LEU A 219 -14.38 -17.90 -11.38
CA LEU A 219 -15.10 -17.32 -12.51
C LEU A 219 -15.78 -18.39 -13.37
N ALA A 220 -15.19 -19.58 -13.50
CA ALA A 220 -15.78 -20.69 -14.24
C ALA A 220 -17.02 -21.31 -13.55
N THR A 221 -17.13 -21.17 -12.22
CA THR A 221 -18.16 -21.87 -11.42
C THR A 221 -19.23 -20.93 -10.87
N SER A 222 -18.92 -19.64 -10.71
CA SER A 222 -19.85 -18.64 -10.17
C SER A 222 -20.97 -18.30 -11.16
N LYS A 223 -22.18 -18.12 -10.62
CA LYS A 223 -23.38 -17.68 -11.37
C LYS A 223 -23.85 -16.28 -10.98
N ASP A 224 -23.23 -15.68 -9.96
CA ASP A 224 -23.60 -14.36 -9.44
C ASP A 224 -22.92 -13.24 -10.25
N PRO A 225 -23.68 -12.41 -11.00
CA PRO A 225 -23.11 -11.38 -11.86
C PRO A 225 -22.26 -10.34 -11.13
N ALA A 226 -22.64 -9.97 -9.89
CA ALA A 226 -21.91 -8.98 -9.11
C ALA A 226 -20.55 -9.52 -8.66
N LYS A 227 -20.53 -10.78 -8.20
CA LYS A 227 -19.29 -11.47 -7.83
C LYS A 227 -18.40 -11.73 -9.04
N ILE A 228 -18.97 -12.07 -10.19
CA ILE A 228 -18.24 -12.22 -11.45
C ILE A 228 -17.55 -10.91 -11.84
N ALA A 229 -18.26 -9.78 -11.78
CA ALA A 229 -17.69 -8.47 -12.12
C ALA A 229 -16.51 -8.12 -11.19
N SER A 230 -16.67 -8.32 -9.88
CA SER A 230 -15.61 -8.10 -8.90
C SER A 230 -14.40 -9.01 -9.15
N ALA A 231 -14.62 -10.30 -9.40
CA ALA A 231 -13.56 -11.27 -9.65
C ALA A 231 -12.80 -10.99 -10.97
N LYS A 232 -13.49 -10.50 -12.01
CA LYS A 232 -12.83 -10.04 -13.25
C LYS A 232 -11.89 -8.86 -13.02
N ALA A 233 -12.30 -7.88 -12.21
CA ALA A 233 -11.45 -6.75 -11.86
C ALA A 233 -10.19 -7.21 -11.09
N GLN A 234 -10.36 -8.10 -10.10
CA GLN A 234 -9.25 -8.69 -9.35
C GLN A 234 -8.30 -9.51 -10.23
N LEU A 235 -8.85 -10.25 -11.21
CA LEU A 235 -8.05 -11.01 -12.17
C LEU A 235 -7.16 -10.08 -12.99
N ALA A 236 -7.72 -8.99 -13.53
CA ALA A 236 -6.97 -8.03 -14.33
C ALA A 236 -5.84 -7.36 -13.52
N GLU A 237 -6.10 -6.97 -12.27
CA GLU A 237 -5.08 -6.43 -11.37
C GLU A 237 -3.96 -7.45 -11.09
N THR A 238 -4.33 -8.71 -10.83
CA THR A 238 -3.39 -9.81 -10.58
C THR A 238 -2.51 -10.07 -11.81
N GLU A 239 -3.09 -10.07 -13.01
CA GLU A 239 -2.36 -10.28 -14.28
C GLU A 239 -1.41 -9.11 -14.59
N ALA A 240 -1.82 -7.87 -14.31
CA ALA A 240 -0.93 -6.72 -14.40
C ALA A 240 0.27 -6.87 -13.44
N ARG A 241 0.01 -7.29 -12.20
CA ARG A 241 1.07 -7.51 -11.20
C ARG A 241 2.04 -8.62 -11.60
N ILE A 242 1.55 -9.70 -12.20
CA ILE A 242 2.38 -10.79 -12.75
C ILE A 242 3.30 -10.24 -13.85
N THR A 243 2.78 -9.43 -14.75
CA THR A 243 3.55 -8.79 -15.83
C THR A 243 4.70 -7.95 -15.28
N ASP A 244 4.42 -7.13 -14.27
CA ASP A 244 5.44 -6.31 -13.60
C ASP A 244 6.55 -7.17 -12.95
N ILE A 245 6.17 -8.25 -12.27
CA ILE A 245 7.13 -9.17 -11.63
C ILE A 245 8.01 -9.85 -12.68
N LEU A 246 7.42 -10.31 -13.78
CA LEU A 246 8.17 -10.92 -14.89
C LEU A 246 9.17 -9.95 -15.52
N ALA A 247 8.79 -8.69 -15.73
CA ALA A 247 9.70 -7.66 -16.20
C ALA A 247 10.86 -7.43 -15.21
N GLY A 248 10.57 -7.43 -13.91
CA GLY A 248 11.58 -7.37 -12.85
C GLY A 248 12.54 -8.56 -12.85
N ILE A 249 12.03 -9.78 -13.03
CA ILE A 249 12.82 -11.01 -13.15
C ILE A 249 13.80 -10.92 -14.33
N ARG A 250 13.32 -10.56 -15.53
CA ARG A 250 14.18 -10.41 -16.72
C ARG A 250 15.32 -9.42 -16.50
N LYS A 251 15.03 -8.32 -15.79
CA LYS A 251 16.05 -7.32 -15.45
C LYS A 251 17.09 -7.86 -14.48
N LEU A 252 16.67 -8.61 -13.47
CA LEU A 252 17.57 -9.26 -12.50
C LEU A 252 18.45 -10.32 -13.17
N GLU A 253 17.87 -11.15 -14.05
CA GLU A 253 18.60 -12.15 -14.82
C GLU A 253 19.66 -11.50 -15.69
N LYS A 254 19.33 -10.42 -16.39
CA LYS A 254 20.31 -9.64 -17.16
C LYS A 254 21.46 -9.15 -16.27
N TRP A 255 21.16 -8.53 -15.13
CA TRP A 255 22.20 -8.04 -14.22
C TRP A 255 23.11 -9.16 -13.69
N ILE A 256 22.54 -10.32 -13.38
CA ILE A 256 23.31 -11.50 -12.97
C ILE A 256 24.23 -11.95 -14.11
N THR A 257 23.71 -12.06 -15.34
CA THR A 257 24.53 -12.43 -16.50
C THR A 257 25.67 -11.44 -16.75
N ASP A 258 25.39 -10.14 -16.70
CA ASP A 258 26.39 -9.09 -16.87
C ASP A 258 27.48 -9.19 -15.78
N ASP A 259 27.09 -9.36 -14.50
CA ASP A 259 28.02 -9.53 -13.37
C ASP A 259 28.85 -10.84 -13.49
N GLU A 260 28.27 -11.93 -13.99
CA GLU A 260 28.99 -13.19 -14.23
C GLU A 260 30.01 -13.08 -15.36
N GLN A 261 29.69 -12.38 -16.45
CA GLN A 261 30.62 -12.13 -17.55
C GLN A 261 31.83 -11.33 -17.07
N ILE A 262 31.58 -10.27 -16.31
CA ILE A 262 32.62 -9.46 -15.66
C ILE A 262 33.54 -10.34 -14.80
N LEU A 263 32.99 -11.24 -14.00
CA LEU A 263 33.77 -12.16 -13.15
C LEU A 263 34.57 -13.20 -13.95
N LYS A 264 34.08 -13.60 -15.13
CA LYS A 264 34.79 -14.47 -16.09
C LYS A 264 35.86 -13.72 -16.90
N GLY A 265 35.89 -12.39 -16.82
CA GLY A 265 36.81 -11.55 -17.59
C GLY A 265 36.47 -11.46 -19.07
N GLN A 266 35.20 -11.68 -19.42
CA GLN A 266 34.60 -11.50 -20.74
C GLN A 266 33.87 -10.16 -20.79
#